data_AF-A0A367KCS1-F1
#
_entry.id   AF-A0A367KCS1-F1
#
_cell.length_a   1.000
_cell.length_b   1.000
_cell.length_c   1.000
_cell.angle_alpha   90.00
_cell.angle_beta   90.00
_cell.angle_gamma   90.00
#
_symmetry.space_group_name_H-M   'P 1'
#
loop_
_entity.id
_entity.type
_entity.pdbx_description
1 polymer ?
#
loop_
_entity_poly.entity_id
_entity_poly.type
_entity_poly.pdbx_seq_one_letter_code
_entity_poly.pdbx_strand_id
1 'polypeptide(L)'
;MEDNKAPEAPSPCTAGCGFYGNKIYNNMCSKCFKELEKNNKVEIPQENKDMINTVQPSQHPTESSAPLSSSSSPSLPLEQKNKGRCFSCRSKIPISKQLTNKCRCELVFCDTHRFPDKHDCQYDHAKKDKDILAKNNPKINERPRGGNSFHRIDSL
;
A
#
# COMPACT_ATOMS: atom_id res chain seq x y z
N MET A 1 32.47 -15.37 -38.29
CA MET A 1 32.14 -16.36 -37.25
C MET A 1 32.12 -15.57 -35.96
N GLU A 2 31.06 -14.82 -35.77
CA GLU A 2 30.94 -13.92 -34.62
C GLU A 2 30.49 -14.74 -33.41
N ASP A 3 31.39 -14.81 -32.43
CA ASP A 3 31.20 -15.55 -31.20
C ASP A 3 29.97 -15.05 -30.44
N ASN A 4 28.95 -15.90 -30.36
CA ASN A 4 27.76 -15.72 -29.56
C ASN A 4 28.14 -15.90 -28.07
N LYS A 5 28.77 -14.88 -27.47
CA LYS A 5 29.09 -14.90 -26.04
C LYS A 5 27.79 -14.83 -25.25
N ALA A 6 27.36 -15.98 -24.73
CA ALA A 6 26.22 -16.10 -23.83
C ALA A 6 26.32 -15.07 -22.69
N PRO A 7 25.20 -14.47 -22.25
CA PRO A 7 25.21 -13.57 -21.11
C PRO A 7 25.65 -14.35 -19.87
N GLU A 8 26.81 -13.99 -19.31
CA GLU A 8 27.32 -14.54 -18.06
C GLU A 8 26.24 -14.40 -16.97
N ALA A 9 25.96 -15.51 -16.27
CA ALA A 9 24.97 -15.52 -15.21
C ALA A 9 25.28 -14.43 -14.16
N PRO A 10 24.27 -13.68 -13.68
CA PRO A 10 24.49 -12.60 -12.73
C PRO A 10 25.07 -13.15 -11.43
N SER A 11 26.27 -12.68 -11.08
CA SER A 11 26.98 -13.11 -9.86
C SER A 11 26.41 -12.41 -8.62
N PRO A 12 26.40 -13.09 -7.45
CA PRO A 12 25.94 -12.48 -6.20
C PRO A 12 26.93 -11.42 -5.71
N CYS A 13 26.42 -10.47 -4.91
CA CYS A 13 27.20 -9.40 -4.30
C CYS A 13 28.30 -9.97 -3.42
N THR A 14 29.54 -9.52 -3.61
CA THR A 14 30.71 -9.98 -2.84
C THR A 14 30.59 -9.67 -1.33
N ALA A 15 29.82 -8.66 -0.93
CA ALA A 15 29.53 -8.37 0.48
C ALA A 15 28.51 -9.34 1.12
N GLY A 16 28.04 -10.37 0.40
CA GLY A 16 27.19 -11.42 0.98
C GLY A 16 25.77 -10.99 1.35
N CYS A 17 25.29 -9.84 0.85
CA CYS A 17 23.97 -9.29 1.22
C CYS A 17 22.77 -9.95 0.51
N GLY A 18 23.00 -10.99 -0.30
CA GLY A 18 21.95 -11.72 -1.01
C GLY A 18 21.37 -11.04 -2.26
N PHE A 19 21.93 -9.90 -2.70
CA PHE A 19 21.57 -9.24 -3.95
C PHE A 19 22.63 -9.48 -5.05
N TYR A 20 22.29 -9.29 -6.33
CA TYR A 20 23.24 -9.44 -7.44
C TYR A 20 24.22 -8.27 -7.55
N GLY A 21 25.48 -8.58 -7.83
CA GLY A 21 26.56 -7.62 -8.01
C GLY A 21 26.69 -7.15 -9.46
N ASN A 22 27.31 -5.98 -9.66
CA ASN A 22 27.67 -5.50 -11.00
C ASN A 22 29.20 -5.43 -11.15
N LYS A 23 29.72 -5.86 -12.30
CA LYS A 23 31.15 -5.76 -12.68
C LYS A 23 31.68 -4.33 -12.57
N ILE A 24 30.85 -3.32 -12.83
CA ILE A 24 31.21 -1.88 -12.69
C ILE A 24 31.55 -1.52 -11.23
N TYR A 25 30.87 -2.15 -10.25
CA TYR A 25 31.03 -1.87 -8.82
C TYR A 25 31.81 -3.00 -8.11
N ASN A 26 32.82 -3.58 -8.74
CA ASN A 26 33.61 -4.71 -8.19
C ASN A 26 32.75 -5.90 -7.72
N ASN A 27 31.71 -6.26 -8.48
CA ASN A 27 30.70 -7.27 -8.12
C ASN A 27 29.96 -6.96 -6.80
N MET A 28 29.89 -5.69 -6.41
CA MET A 28 29.08 -5.22 -5.28
C MET A 28 27.70 -4.74 -5.76
N CYS A 29 26.68 -4.84 -4.90
CA CYS A 29 25.40 -4.19 -5.15
C CYS A 29 25.49 -2.68 -4.87
N SER A 30 24.54 -1.91 -5.42
CA SER A 30 24.49 -0.45 -5.28
C SER A 30 24.39 0.07 -3.84
N LYS A 31 23.88 -0.76 -2.90
CA LYS A 31 23.84 -0.42 -1.47
C LYS A 31 25.19 -0.63 -0.79
N CYS A 32 25.75 -1.83 -0.92
CA CYS A 32 27.04 -2.17 -0.32
C CYS A 32 28.19 -1.34 -0.90
N PHE A 33 28.11 -0.94 -2.17
CA PHE A 33 29.10 -0.04 -2.77
C PHE A 33 29.07 1.35 -2.10
N LYS A 34 27.88 1.95 -1.93
CA LYS A 34 27.72 3.24 -1.24
C LYS A 34 28.15 3.19 0.23
N GLU A 35 27.99 2.05 0.88
CA GLU A 35 28.39 1.86 2.27
C GLU A 35 29.91 1.76 2.40
N LEU A 36 30.57 1.11 1.43
CA LEU A 36 32.03 1.11 1.31
C LEU A 36 32.60 2.51 1.05
N GLU A 37 31.98 3.31 0.19
CA GLU A 37 32.39 4.70 -0.08
C GLU A 37 32.28 5.60 1.15
N LYS A 38 31.27 5.36 2.00
CA LYS A 38 31.10 6.08 3.27
C LYS A 38 32.16 5.65 4.28
N ASN A 39 32.49 4.35 4.33
CA ASN A 39 33.48 3.82 5.27
C ASN A 39 34.92 4.18 4.86
N ASN A 40 35.22 4.34 3.57
CA ASN A 40 36.55 4.77 3.09
C ASN A 40 36.81 6.28 3.22
N LYS A 41 35.82 7.08 3.63
CA LYS A 41 35.95 8.54 3.74
C LYS A 41 36.40 9.03 5.12
N VAL A 42 36.90 8.14 5.98
CA VAL A 42 37.26 8.47 7.37
C VAL A 42 38.71 8.12 7.69
N GLU A 43 39.68 8.83 7.08
CA GLU A 43 41.02 9.17 7.61
C GLU A 43 41.45 10.43 6.80
N ILE A 44 41.61 11.65 7.31
CA ILE A 44 42.57 12.19 8.31
C ILE A 44 42.01 13.53 8.91
N PRO A 45 42.41 13.93 10.14
CA PRO A 45 41.78 14.97 11.00
C PRO A 45 42.43 16.36 10.95
N GLN A 46 41.68 17.47 11.19
CA GLN A 46 42.13 18.69 11.92
C GLN A 46 40.96 19.57 12.45
N GLU A 47 40.86 19.60 13.79
CA GLU A 47 40.67 20.71 14.75
C GLU A 47 39.64 21.86 14.56
N ASN A 48 38.65 21.81 15.48
CA ASN A 48 38.10 22.86 16.35
C ASN A 48 37.66 24.22 15.78
N LYS A 49 36.33 24.42 15.75
CA LYS A 49 35.65 25.61 16.33
C LYS A 49 34.31 25.19 16.93
N ASP A 50 34.18 25.43 18.23
CA ASP A 50 32.98 25.45 19.08
C ASP A 50 31.79 26.18 18.40
N MET A 51 30.49 26.01 18.71
CA MET A 51 29.78 25.53 19.89
C MET A 51 28.29 25.29 19.50
N ILE A 52 27.74 24.15 19.95
CA ILE A 52 26.35 23.89 20.43
C ILE A 52 25.15 24.14 19.49
N ASN A 53 24.50 23.06 19.04
CA ASN A 53 23.15 22.77 19.54
C ASN A 53 22.80 21.27 19.50
N THR A 54 22.47 20.75 20.67
CA THR A 54 22.14 19.37 21.00
C THR A 54 20.66 19.10 20.75
N VAL A 55 20.33 17.91 20.23
CA VAL A 55 18.94 17.45 20.10
C VAL A 55 18.74 16.13 20.86
N GLN A 56 17.68 16.11 21.67
CA GLN A 56 16.97 15.03 22.40
C GLN A 56 17.44 14.64 23.83
N PRO A 57 16.56 14.12 24.73
CA PRO A 57 15.08 14.10 24.79
C PRO A 57 14.44 14.40 26.20
N SER A 58 13.09 14.40 26.26
CA SER A 58 12.18 14.08 27.40
C SER A 58 11.63 15.15 28.38
N GLN A 59 10.29 15.29 28.30
CA GLN A 59 9.26 15.21 29.38
C GLN A 59 8.82 16.45 30.21
N HIS A 60 7.47 16.52 30.33
CA HIS A 60 6.61 17.06 31.40
C HIS A 60 6.04 18.52 31.28
N PRO A 61 4.92 18.89 31.96
CA PRO A 61 3.52 18.75 31.50
C PRO A 61 2.70 20.07 31.58
N THR A 62 1.35 19.93 31.55
CA THR A 62 0.26 20.84 32.01
C THR A 62 -0.43 21.84 31.05
N GLU A 63 -1.70 21.49 30.80
CA GLU A 63 -2.94 22.28 30.83
C GLU A 63 -3.32 23.32 29.77
N SER A 64 -4.58 23.12 29.31
CA SER A 64 -5.51 24.07 28.69
C SER A 64 -5.14 24.67 27.35
N SER A 65 -5.78 24.17 26.28
CA SER A 65 -6.95 24.84 25.67
C SER A 65 -7.32 24.21 24.32
N ALA A 66 -8.61 23.84 24.21
CA ALA A 66 -9.42 23.68 23.00
C ALA A 66 -9.23 22.43 22.10
N PRO A 67 -10.34 21.73 21.79
CA PRO A 67 -10.35 20.55 20.94
C PRO A 67 -10.18 20.93 19.46
N LEU A 68 -9.23 20.29 18.76
CA LEU A 68 -9.16 20.33 17.31
C LEU A 68 -10.28 19.46 16.73
N SER A 69 -11.46 20.07 16.64
CA SER A 69 -12.51 19.87 15.65
C SER A 69 -12.60 18.48 15.04
N SER A 70 -13.20 17.58 15.79
CA SER A 70 -14.13 16.60 15.24
C SER A 70 -15.32 17.32 14.59
N SER A 71 -15.19 17.71 13.32
CA SER A 71 -16.33 18.13 12.51
C SER A 71 -16.91 16.92 11.80
N SER A 72 -17.65 16.12 12.56
CA SER A 72 -18.70 15.25 12.02
C SER A 72 -19.89 16.14 11.65
N SER A 73 -19.98 16.53 10.39
CA SER A 73 -21.21 17.06 9.80
C SER A 73 -21.37 16.45 8.40
N PRO A 74 -22.48 15.71 8.16
CA PRO A 74 -22.67 14.93 6.95
C PRO A 74 -23.09 15.83 5.78
N SER A 75 -23.03 15.27 4.57
CA SER A 75 -23.67 15.75 3.33
C SER A 75 -22.90 16.68 2.39
N LEU A 76 -21.68 16.31 1.98
CA LEU A 76 -21.22 16.52 0.60
C LEU A 76 -20.20 15.42 0.24
N PRO A 77 -20.11 14.96 -1.03
CA PRO A 77 -19.08 14.03 -1.44
C PRO A 77 -17.69 14.59 -1.09
N LEU A 78 -16.96 13.91 -0.22
CA LEU A 78 -15.61 14.31 0.20
C LEU A 78 -14.66 14.11 -0.98
N GLU A 79 -14.48 15.15 -1.81
CA GLU A 79 -13.50 15.08 -2.90
C GLU A 79 -12.09 15.44 -2.41
N GLN A 80 -11.16 14.50 -2.61
CA GLN A 80 -9.75 14.68 -2.26
C GLN A 80 -9.05 15.60 -3.28
N LYS A 81 -8.65 16.80 -2.83
CA LYS A 81 -7.91 17.77 -3.65
C LYS A 81 -6.59 17.23 -4.21
N ASN A 82 -5.83 16.47 -3.42
CA ASN A 82 -4.52 15.94 -3.83
C ASN A 82 -4.51 14.40 -3.88
N LYS A 83 -4.72 13.84 -5.07
CA LYS A 83 -4.78 12.38 -5.31
C LYS A 83 -3.39 11.71 -5.30
N GLY A 84 -2.31 12.49 -5.22
CA GLY A 84 -0.92 12.03 -5.12
C GLY A 84 -0.44 11.72 -3.71
N ARG A 85 -1.31 11.80 -2.70
CA ARG A 85 -1.00 11.49 -1.30
C ARG A 85 -2.12 10.67 -0.66
N CYS A 86 -1.75 9.85 0.32
CA CYS A 86 -2.72 9.10 1.10
C CYS A 86 -3.57 10.06 1.94
N PHE A 87 -4.90 9.87 1.92
CA PHE A 87 -5.80 10.67 2.74
C PHE A 87 -5.56 10.53 4.25
N SER A 88 -5.21 9.32 4.71
CA SER A 88 -4.95 9.03 6.13
C SER A 88 -3.57 9.52 6.58
N CYS A 89 -2.48 9.01 5.99
CA CYS A 89 -1.10 9.27 6.47
C CYS A 89 -0.30 10.29 5.64
N ARG A 90 -0.86 10.87 4.57
CA ARG A 90 -0.22 11.86 3.68
C ARG A 90 1.05 11.40 2.95
N SER A 91 1.37 10.10 3.00
CA SER A 91 2.47 9.48 2.23
C SER A 91 2.26 9.63 0.73
N LYS A 92 3.34 9.83 -0.04
CA LYS A 92 3.29 10.02 -1.49
C LYS A 92 2.83 8.73 -2.19
N ILE A 93 1.90 8.86 -3.12
CA ILE A 93 1.36 7.77 -3.93
C ILE A 93 1.82 7.97 -5.38
N PRO A 94 2.52 7.01 -5.98
CA PRO A 94 2.92 7.11 -7.39
C PRO A 94 1.67 7.09 -8.28
N ILE A 95 1.73 7.79 -9.43
CA ILE A 95 0.59 7.96 -10.35
C ILE A 95 -0.02 6.60 -10.74
N SER A 96 0.83 5.60 -10.99
CA SER A 96 0.41 4.21 -11.28
C SER A 96 -0.44 3.57 -10.18
N LYS A 97 -0.25 3.98 -8.92
CA LYS A 97 -0.99 3.43 -7.78
C LYS A 97 -2.24 4.23 -7.39
N GLN A 98 -2.43 5.43 -7.93
CA GLN A 98 -3.58 6.28 -7.55
C GLN A 98 -4.91 5.64 -7.93
N LEU A 99 -4.99 4.98 -9.09
CA LEU A 99 -6.21 4.32 -9.54
C LEU A 99 -6.51 3.06 -8.73
N THR A 100 -5.51 2.19 -8.52
CA THR A 100 -5.70 0.95 -7.75
C THR A 100 -6.01 1.22 -6.28
N ASN A 101 -5.40 2.26 -5.71
CA ASN A 101 -5.60 2.62 -4.31
C ASN A 101 -6.75 3.61 -4.09
N LYS A 102 -7.58 3.85 -5.12
CA LYS A 102 -8.84 4.55 -4.98
C LYS A 102 -9.84 3.63 -4.27
N CYS A 103 -10.34 4.06 -3.12
CA CYS A 103 -11.39 3.37 -2.40
C CYS A 103 -12.77 3.66 -3.04
N ARG A 104 -13.80 2.87 -2.70
CA ARG A 104 -15.19 3.15 -3.12
C ARG A 104 -15.75 4.44 -2.52
N CYS A 105 -15.19 4.93 -1.42
CA CYS A 105 -15.47 6.27 -0.89
C CYS A 105 -14.78 7.40 -1.68
N GLU A 106 -14.19 7.10 -2.85
CA GLU A 106 -13.56 8.02 -3.81
C GLU A 106 -12.24 8.68 -3.39
N LEU A 107 -11.81 8.45 -2.15
CA LEU A 107 -10.52 8.88 -1.62
C LEU A 107 -9.38 7.93 -2.04
N VAL A 108 -8.14 8.42 -2.05
CA VAL A 108 -6.95 7.68 -2.50
C VAL A 108 -5.97 7.44 -1.34
N PHE A 109 -5.49 6.20 -1.21
CA PHE A 109 -4.69 5.75 -0.06
C PHE A 109 -3.36 5.08 -0.45
N CYS A 110 -2.45 4.89 0.51
CA CYS A 110 -1.29 4.01 0.31
C CYS A 110 -1.70 2.53 0.44
N ASP A 111 -0.79 1.61 0.11
CA ASP A 111 -1.10 0.17 0.10
C ASP A 111 -1.55 -0.36 1.48
N THR A 112 -1.11 0.28 2.57
CA THR A 112 -1.50 -0.07 3.94
C THR A 112 -2.89 0.45 4.33
N HIS A 113 -3.31 1.60 3.78
CA HIS A 113 -4.57 2.26 4.12
C HIS A 113 -5.66 2.08 3.04
N ARG A 114 -5.39 1.31 1.98
CA ARG A 114 -6.34 1.02 0.90
C ARG A 114 -7.59 0.26 1.38
N PHE A 115 -7.44 -0.56 2.41
CA PHE A 115 -8.52 -1.39 2.94
C PHE A 115 -9.49 -0.57 3.79
N PRO A 116 -10.81 -0.88 3.74
CA PRO A 116 -11.82 -0.13 4.48
C PRO A 116 -11.63 -0.17 6.00
N ASP A 117 -11.00 -1.20 6.55
CA ASP A 117 -10.73 -1.30 8.00
C ASP A 117 -9.53 -0.45 8.47
N LYS A 118 -8.80 0.15 7.53
CA LYS A 118 -7.57 0.90 7.78
C LYS A 118 -7.76 2.41 7.60
N HIS A 119 -8.99 2.86 7.35
CA HIS A 119 -9.38 4.25 7.31
C HIS A 119 -10.86 4.39 7.72
N ASP A 120 -11.31 5.59 8.04
CA ASP A 120 -12.72 5.84 8.33
C ASP A 120 -13.53 5.87 7.03
N CYS A 121 -13.77 4.68 6.45
CA CYS A 121 -14.51 4.53 5.20
C CYS A 121 -15.98 4.88 5.41
N GLN A 122 -16.44 5.97 4.79
CA GLN A 122 -17.86 6.38 4.82
C GLN A 122 -18.75 5.61 3.84
N TYR A 123 -18.20 4.67 3.07
CA TYR A 123 -18.95 3.88 2.10
C TYR A 123 -19.58 2.65 2.76
N ASP A 124 -20.89 2.46 2.59
CA ASP A 124 -21.60 1.28 3.13
C ASP A 124 -21.37 0.04 2.25
N HIS A 125 -20.29 -0.68 2.55
CA HIS A 125 -19.95 -1.95 1.91
C HIS A 125 -21.01 -3.03 2.16
N ALA A 126 -21.56 -3.08 3.37
CA ALA A 126 -22.53 -4.11 3.76
C ALA A 126 -23.82 -4.01 2.95
N LYS A 127 -24.33 -2.80 2.70
CA LYS A 127 -25.50 -2.60 1.84
C LYS A 127 -25.24 -3.03 0.40
N LYS A 128 -24.07 -2.70 -0.16
CA LYS A 128 -23.70 -3.14 -1.51
C LYS A 128 -23.61 -4.65 -1.61
N ASP A 129 -22.96 -5.29 -0.66
CA ASP A 129 -22.79 -6.74 -0.67
C ASP A 129 -24.16 -7.44 -0.51
N LYS A 130 -25.04 -6.91 0.35
CA LYS A 130 -26.43 -7.38 0.47
C LYS A 130 -27.22 -7.27 -0.84
N ASP A 131 -27.11 -6.15 -1.54
CA ASP A 131 -27.77 -5.95 -2.84
C ASP A 131 -27.25 -6.93 -3.90
N ILE A 132 -25.93 -7.16 -3.93
CA ILE A 132 -25.31 -8.16 -4.82
C ILE A 132 -25.80 -9.57 -4.46
N LEU A 133 -25.83 -9.93 -3.18
CA LEU A 133 -26.34 -11.23 -2.74
C LEU A 133 -27.82 -11.40 -3.12
N ALA A 134 -28.65 -10.38 -2.88
CA ALA A 134 -30.07 -10.43 -3.22
C ALA A 134 -30.29 -10.63 -4.73
N LYS A 135 -29.45 -10.02 -5.58
CA LYS A 135 -29.51 -10.19 -7.04
C LYS A 135 -29.06 -11.56 -7.51
N ASN A 136 -28.09 -12.18 -6.82
CA ASN A 136 -27.50 -13.46 -7.24
C ASN A 136 -28.14 -14.68 -6.56
N ASN A 137 -28.90 -14.49 -5.48
CA ASN A 137 -29.54 -15.60 -4.78
C ASN A 137 -30.59 -16.29 -5.68
N PRO A 138 -30.51 -17.62 -5.87
CA PRO A 138 -31.52 -18.35 -6.63
C PRO A 138 -32.88 -18.28 -5.92
N LYS A 139 -33.93 -18.00 -6.68
CA LYS A 139 -35.29 -17.92 -6.14
C LYS A 139 -35.87 -19.32 -5.95
N ILE A 140 -36.00 -19.76 -4.71
CA ILE A 140 -36.45 -21.11 -4.32
C ILE A 140 -37.91 -21.38 -4.69
N ASN A 141 -38.72 -20.36 -4.99
CA ASN A 141 -40.16 -20.50 -5.24
C ASN A 141 -40.60 -20.23 -6.68
N GLU A 142 -39.66 -20.04 -7.62
CA GLU A 142 -40.03 -20.11 -9.04
C GLU A 142 -40.21 -21.59 -9.39
N ARG A 143 -41.42 -22.13 -9.11
CA ARG A 143 -41.85 -23.39 -9.72
C ARG A 143 -41.52 -23.28 -11.21
N PRO A 144 -40.70 -24.18 -11.79
CA PRO A 144 -40.51 -24.16 -13.22
C PRO A 144 -41.89 -24.21 -13.86
N ARG A 145 -42.16 -23.30 -14.82
CA ARG A 145 -43.37 -23.37 -15.66
C ARG A 145 -43.22 -24.55 -16.62
N GLY A 146 -43.19 -25.76 -16.08
CA GLY A 146 -42.93 -27.01 -16.78
C GLY A 146 -43.86 -28.11 -16.26
N GLY A 147 -45.01 -28.23 -16.93
CA GLY A 147 -45.75 -29.48 -17.14
C GLY A 147 -46.39 -30.17 -15.94
N ASN A 148 -47.72 -30.12 -15.86
CA ASN A 148 -48.54 -31.04 -15.08
C ASN A 148 -48.52 -32.47 -15.69
N SER A 149 -47.37 -33.14 -15.73
CA SER A 149 -47.30 -34.51 -16.23
C SER A 149 -46.36 -35.39 -15.40
N PHE A 150 -46.58 -35.43 -14.09
CA PHE A 150 -46.28 -36.66 -13.35
C PHE A 150 -47.46 -37.61 -13.55
N HIS A 151 -47.42 -38.43 -14.60
CA HIS A 151 -48.22 -39.66 -14.61
C HIS A 151 -47.57 -40.61 -13.60
N ARG A 152 -48.23 -40.80 -12.47
CA ARG A 152 -47.89 -41.83 -11.50
C ARG A 152 -48.15 -43.18 -12.18
N ILE A 153 -47.11 -43.96 -12.44
CA ILE A 153 -47.23 -45.31 -13.00
C ILE A 153 -47.63 -46.22 -11.82
N ASP A 154 -48.90 -46.19 -11.45
CA ASP A 154 -49.50 -47.23 -10.60
C ASP A 154 -50.40 -48.06 -11.51
N SER A 155 -49.97 -49.28 -11.86
CA SER A 155 -50.81 -50.48 -12.08
C SER A 155 -50.04 -51.53 -12.90
N LEU A 156 -49.39 -52.47 -12.20
CA LEU A 156 -49.25 -53.88 -12.60
C LEU A 156 -49.75 -54.73 -11.44
#